data_AF-A0A1Y1NGC5-F1
#
_entry.id   AF-A0A1Y1NGC5-F1
#
_cell.length_a   1.000
_cell.length_b   1.000
_cell.length_c   1.000
_cell.angle_alpha   90.00
_cell.angle_beta   90.00
_cell.angle_gamma   90.00
#
_symmetry.space_group_name_H-M   'P 1'
#
loop_
_entity.id
_entity.type
_entity.pdbx_description
1 polymer ?
#
loop_
_entity_poly.entity_id
_entity_poly.type
_entity_poly.pdbx_seq_one_letter_code
_entity_poly.pdbx_strand_id
1 'polypeptide(L)'
;NENKTILNHHHGYKINITSDKDSFILLKNKRVMKVVELIETNNILTIKGRIFGRQYEAYTEPVSSKVINVYKVQELNNFLFEEPVGNIECKCFVIPMDNH
;
A
#
# COMPACT_ATOMS: atom_id res chain seq x y z
N ASN A 1 12.02 -18.90 -14.21
CA ASN A 1 11.47 -19.90 -13.27
C ASN A 1 10.63 -19.19 -12.22
N GLU A 2 9.39 -18.86 -12.56
CA GLU A 2 8.46 -18.19 -11.65
C GLU A 2 7.63 -19.25 -10.92
N ASN A 3 7.82 -19.34 -9.60
CA ASN A 3 7.03 -20.21 -8.75
C ASN A 3 5.63 -19.59 -8.55
N LYS A 4 4.61 -20.26 -9.07
CA LYS A 4 3.20 -19.97 -8.83
C LYS A 4 2.71 -20.80 -7.65
N THR A 5 2.47 -20.18 -6.50
CA THR A 5 1.80 -20.86 -5.38
C THR A 5 0.29 -20.71 -5.55
N ILE A 6 -0.38 -21.83 -5.78
CA ILE A 6 -1.84 -21.94 -5.96
C ILE A 6 -2.42 -22.41 -4.63
N LEU A 7 -2.99 -21.52 -3.83
CA LEU A 7 -3.83 -21.92 -2.69
C LEU A 7 -5.27 -22.14 -3.19
N ASN A 8 -5.80 -23.34 -2.97
CA ASN A 8 -7.17 -23.72 -3.34
C ASN A 8 -8.06 -23.65 -2.10
N HIS A 9 -9.01 -22.72 -2.09
CA HIS A 9 -10.13 -22.74 -1.15
C HIS A 9 -11.44 -22.90 -1.92
N HIS A 10 -12.29 -23.78 -1.40
CA HIS A 10 -13.65 -24.03 -1.89
C HIS A 10 -14.50 -22.75 -1.76
N HIS A 11 -15.19 -22.40 -2.84
CA HIS A 11 -16.12 -21.27 -3.04
C HIS A 11 -15.51 -19.87 -3.16
N GLY A 12 -15.48 -19.37 -4.41
CA GLY A 12 -15.74 -17.96 -4.73
C GLY A 12 -14.54 -17.02 -4.74
N TYR A 13 -13.93 -16.89 -5.93
CA TYR A 13 -12.95 -15.87 -6.35
C TYR A 13 -11.52 -16.02 -5.83
N LYS A 14 -10.63 -16.31 -6.77
CA LYS A 14 -9.18 -16.25 -6.61
C LYS A 14 -8.70 -14.94 -7.23
N ILE A 15 -8.44 -13.94 -6.41
CA ILE A 15 -7.86 -12.68 -6.91
C ILE A 15 -6.37 -12.94 -7.16
N ASN A 16 -6.02 -13.06 -8.44
CA ASN A 16 -4.63 -13.09 -8.87
C ASN A 16 -4.05 -11.67 -8.77
N ILE A 17 -3.32 -11.38 -7.70
CA ILE A 17 -2.51 -10.16 -7.61
C ILE A 17 -1.21 -10.43 -8.40
N THR A 18 -1.13 -9.88 -9.61
CA THR A 18 0.07 -9.94 -10.46
C THR A 18 1.20 -9.12 -9.85
N SER A 19 2.44 -9.64 -9.90
CA SER A 19 3.63 -9.18 -9.17
C SER A 19 4.19 -7.79 -9.50
N ASP A 20 3.65 -7.06 -10.49
CA ASP A 20 4.45 -6.02 -11.14
C ASP A 20 3.93 -4.58 -10.98
N LYS A 21 2.95 -4.33 -10.10
CA LYS A 21 2.51 -2.96 -9.82
C LYS A 21 2.51 -2.68 -8.32
N ASP A 22 3.56 -1.99 -7.89
CA ASP A 22 3.64 -1.40 -6.57
C ASP A 22 2.37 -0.58 -6.30
N SER A 23 1.59 -1.01 -5.29
CA SER A 23 0.38 -0.33 -4.87
C SER A 23 0.65 0.43 -3.59
N PHE A 24 0.37 1.73 -3.58
CA PHE A 24 0.60 2.59 -2.43
C PHE A 24 -0.71 3.21 -1.94
N ILE A 25 -0.81 3.31 -0.62
CA ILE A 25 -1.97 3.87 0.06
C ILE A 25 -1.52 4.81 1.17
N LEU A 26 -2.38 5.78 1.46
CA LEU A 26 -2.30 6.61 2.64
C LEU A 26 -3.24 6.04 3.70
N LEU A 27 -2.72 5.82 4.90
CA LEU A 27 -3.51 5.46 6.07
C LEU A 27 -4.04 6.73 6.76
N LYS A 28 -5.14 6.62 7.50
CA LYS A 28 -5.74 7.74 8.26
C LYS A 28 -4.79 8.39 9.27
N ASN A 29 -3.77 7.67 9.74
CA ASN A 29 -2.69 8.22 10.58
C ASN A 29 -1.56 8.88 9.76
N LYS A 30 -1.84 9.21 8.50
CA LYS A 30 -0.94 9.84 7.54
C LYS A 30 0.28 9.04 7.14
N ARG A 31 0.38 7.75 7.50
CA ARG A 31 1.47 6.86 7.05
C ARG A 31 1.20 6.32 5.65
N VAL A 32 2.24 6.29 4.81
CA VAL A 32 2.21 5.72 3.47
C VAL A 32 2.66 4.26 3.55
N MET A 33 1.83 3.35 3.05
CA MET A 33 2.11 1.93 3.00
C MET A 33 2.24 1.46 1.55
N LYS A 34 3.32 0.71 1.26
CA LYS A 34 3.44 -0.16 0.09
C LYS A 34 2.70 -1.46 0.39
N VAL A 35 1.59 -1.67 -0.30
CA VAL A 35 0.75 -2.87 -0.17
C VAL A 35 1.46 -4.06 -0.78
N VAL A 36 1.49 -5.16 -0.03
CA VAL A 36 2.04 -6.45 -0.46
C VAL A 36 0.91 -7.43 -0.71
N GLU A 37 -0.10 -7.44 0.17
CA GLU A 37 -1.17 -8.43 0.12
C GLU A 37 -2.49 -7.89 0.72
N LEU A 38 -3.61 -8.45 0.27
CA LEU A 38 -4.93 -8.29 0.86
C LEU A 38 -5.34 -9.63 1.47
N ILE A 39 -5.76 -9.62 2.73
CA ILE A 39 -6.10 -10.83 3.49
C ILE A 39 -7.54 -10.69 3.97
N GLU A 40 -8.36 -11.71 3.72
CA GLU A 40 -9.70 -11.82 4.29
C GLU A 40 -9.75 -12.98 5.26
N THR A 41 -10.17 -12.74 6.50
CA THR A 41 -10.30 -13.78 7.54
C THR A 41 -11.57 -13.51 8.33
N ASN A 42 -12.47 -14.50 8.40
CA ASN A 42 -13.76 -14.37 9.10
C ASN A 42 -14.56 -13.13 8.67
N ASN A 43 -14.62 -12.84 7.37
CA ASN A 43 -15.26 -11.64 6.77
C ASN A 43 -14.62 -10.29 7.20
N ILE A 44 -13.41 -10.32 7.76
CA ILE A 44 -12.64 -9.12 8.07
C ILE A 44 -11.55 -8.98 7.00
N LEU A 45 -11.60 -7.87 6.27
CA LEU A 45 -10.61 -7.54 5.24
C LEU A 45 -9.50 -6.66 5.83
N THR A 46 -8.27 -7.15 5.74
CA THR A 46 -7.04 -6.45 6.13
C THR A 46 -6.10 -6.29 4.94
N ILE A 47 -5.28 -5.26 5.01
CA ILE A 47 -4.16 -5.01 4.10
C ILE A 47 -2.87 -5.31 4.84
N LYS A 48 -1.95 -5.95 4.14
CA LYS A 48 -0.59 -6.22 4.63
C LYS A 48 0.40 -5.48 3.76
N GLY A 49 1.35 -4.78 4.38
CA GLY A 49 2.31 -3.99 3.63
C GLY A 49 3.46 -3.44 4.46
N ARG A 50 4.36 -2.73 3.80
CA ARG A 50 5.53 -2.08 4.40
C ARG A 50 5.30 -0.57 4.49
N ILE A 51 5.68 0.04 5.59
CA ILE A 51 5.50 1.48 5.82
C ILE A 51 6.81 2.22 5.56
N PHE A 52 6.75 3.40 4.95
CA PHE A 52 7.91 4.27 4.80
C PHE A 52 8.23 5.01 6.10
N GLY A 53 9.51 5.01 6.51
CA GLY A 53 9.98 5.67 7.73
C GLY A 53 9.94 7.20 7.63
N ARG A 54 10.19 7.75 6.44
CA ARG A 54 10.06 9.19 6.16
C ARG A 54 9.16 9.42 4.97
N GLN A 55 8.35 10.46 5.07
CA GLN A 55 7.36 10.82 4.07
C GLN A 55 7.02 12.31 4.17
N TYR A 56 6.81 12.93 3.01
CA TYR A 56 6.48 14.35 2.89
C TYR A 56 5.46 14.53 1.78
N GLU A 57 4.48 15.40 1.96
CA GLU A 57 3.61 15.79 0.86
C GLU A 57 4.44 16.43 -0.25
N ALA A 58 4.25 16.01 -1.50
CA ALA A 58 5.05 16.51 -2.61
C ALA A 58 4.75 17.98 -2.93
N TYR A 59 3.56 18.47 -2.55
CA TYR A 59 3.09 19.83 -2.76
C TYR A 59 2.97 20.55 -1.42
N THR A 60 3.60 21.72 -1.30
CA THR A 60 3.60 22.54 -0.06
C THR A 60 2.61 23.72 -0.11
N GLU A 61 2.07 24.00 -1.29
CA GLU A 61 1.11 25.07 -1.58
C GLU A 61 -0.13 24.46 -2.27
N PRO A 62 -1.31 25.12 -2.27
CA PRO A 62 -2.56 24.49 -2.64
C PRO A 62 -2.64 24.35 -4.17
N VAL A 63 -1.87 23.43 -4.71
CA VAL A 63 -2.24 22.77 -5.94
C VAL A 63 -3.59 22.13 -5.61
N SER A 64 -4.64 22.62 -6.25
CA SER A 64 -6.00 22.06 -6.18
C SER A 64 -6.01 20.66 -6.83
N SER A 65 -5.15 19.74 -6.40
CA SER A 65 -5.26 18.34 -6.74
C SER A 65 -6.18 17.68 -5.73
N LYS A 66 -7.46 18.08 -5.72
CA LYS A 66 -8.56 17.31 -5.11
C LYS A 66 -8.63 15.85 -5.60
N VAL A 67 -7.75 15.47 -6.55
CA VAL A 67 -7.79 14.26 -7.33
C VAL A 67 -6.62 13.31 -6.99
N ILE A 68 -5.46 13.82 -6.53
CA ILE A 68 -4.25 13.00 -6.42
C ILE A 68 -3.42 13.37 -5.19
N ASN A 69 -3.22 12.41 -4.30
CA ASN A 69 -2.27 12.48 -3.20
C ASN A 69 -0.91 11.96 -3.66
N VAL A 70 0.13 12.79 -3.57
CA VAL A 70 1.51 12.44 -3.98
C VAL A 70 2.44 12.68 -2.79
N TYR A 71 3.19 11.64 -2.41
CA TYR A 71 4.14 11.70 -1.29
C TYR A 71 5.56 11.43 -1.77
N LYS A 72 6.51 12.24 -1.31
CA LYS A 72 7.94 11.91 -1.36
C LYS A 72 8.26 10.98 -0.20
N VAL A 73 8.94 9.87 -0.45
CA VAL A 73 9.14 8.81 0.57
C VAL A 73 10.59 8.31 0.63
N GLN A 74 11.01 7.88 1.81
CA GLN A 74 12.31 7.22 2.07
C GLN A 74 12.15 6.12 3.11
N GLU A 75 13.18 5.26 3.21
CA GLU A 75 13.32 4.27 4.28
C GLU A 75 12.13 3.31 4.34
N LEU A 76 11.88 2.56 3.25
CA LEU A 76 10.86 1.52 3.28
C LEU A 76 11.22 0.47 4.33
N ASN A 77 10.36 0.30 5.33
CA ASN A 77 10.61 -0.63 6.42
C ASN A 77 10.61 -2.09 5.92
N ASN A 78 11.47 -2.93 6.51
CA ASN A 78 11.53 -4.37 6.23
C ASN A 78 10.41 -5.17 6.92
N PHE A 79 9.80 -4.62 7.97
CA PHE A 79 8.68 -5.23 8.68
C PHE A 79 7.38 -5.11 7.90
N LEU A 80 6.56 -6.16 7.96
CA LEU A 80 5.19 -6.16 7.46
C LEU A 80 4.24 -5.73 8.57
N PHE A 81 3.36 -4.81 8.22
CA PHE A 81 2.29 -4.31 9.08
C PHE A 81 0.95 -4.75 8.50
N GLU A 82 0.00 -4.99 9.38
CA GLU A 82 -1.37 -5.34 9.02
C GLU A 82 -2.31 -4.24 9.52
N GLU A 83 -3.18 -3.77 8.65
CA GLU A 83 -4.15 -2.72 8.94
C GLU A 83 -5.54 -3.15 8.43
N PRO A 84 -6.63 -2.90 9.17
CA PRO A 84 -7.97 -3.03 8.64
C PRO A 84 -8.16 -2.11 7.43
N VAL A 85 -8.92 -2.54 6.41
CA VAL A 85 -9.22 -1.68 5.25
C VAL A 85 -9.92 -0.37 5.64
N GLY A 86 -10.65 -0.36 6.76
CA GLY A 86 -11.24 0.85 7.35
C GLY A 86 -10.23 1.93 7.78
N ASN A 87 -8.94 1.59 7.90
CA ASN A 87 -7.86 2.54 8.20
C ASN A 87 -7.25 3.18 6.95
N ILE A 88 -7.65 2.76 5.76
CA ILE A 88 -7.21 3.37 4.50
C ILE A 88 -7.91 4.71 4.33
N GLU A 89 -7.14 5.76 4.12
CA GLU A 89 -7.65 7.08 3.73
C GLU A 89 -7.88 7.12 2.22
N CYS A 90 -6.86 6.78 1.42
CA CYS A 90 -6.97 6.74 -0.04
C CYS A 90 -5.79 6.00 -0.67
N LYS A 91 -5.84 5.80 -2.00
CA LYS A 91 -4.65 5.48 -2.80
C LYS A 91 -3.80 6.74 -3.00
N CYS A 92 -2.49 6.57 -3.05
CA CYS A 92 -1.56 7.66 -3.30
C CYS A 92 -0.48 7.23 -4.32
N PHE A 93 0.21 8.23 -4.86
CA PHE A 93 1.44 8.05 -5.61
C PHE A 93 2.63 8.35 -4.72
N VAL A 94 3.74 7.66 -4.96
CA VAL A 94 4.98 7.91 -4.24
C VAL A 94 6.10 8.29 -5.19
N ILE A 95 6.95 9.21 -4.75
CA ILE A 95 8.21 9.59 -5.39
C ILE A 95 9.32 9.16 -4.43
N PRO A 96 10.07 8.08 -4.73
CA PRO A 96 11.25 7.73 -3.95
C PRO A 96 12.23 8.89 -3.97
N MET A 97 12.74 9.29 -2.81
CA MET A 97 13.85 10.24 -2.74
C MET A 97 15.16 9.45 -2.68
N ASP A 98 16.08 9.72 -3.59
CA ASP A 98 17.40 9.12 -3.57
C ASP A 98 18.13 9.47 -2.26
N ASN A 99 18.82 8.48 -1.68
CA ASN A 99 19.77 8.70 -0.60
C ASN A 99 21.08 9.19 -1.25
N HIS A 100 21.26 10.50 -1.34
CA HIS A 100 22.58 11.09 -1.60
C HIS A 100 23.45 11.04 -0.35
#